data_AF-A0A7S2VI68-F1
#
_entry.id   AF-A0A7S2VI68-F1
#
_cell.length_a   1.000
_cell.length_b   1.000
_cell.length_c   1.000
_cell.angle_alpha   90.00
_cell.angle_beta   90.00
_cell.angle_gamma   90.00
#
_symmetry.space_group_name_H-M   'P 1'
#
loop_
_entity.id
_entity.type
_entity.pdbx_description
1 polymer ?
#
loop_
_entity_poly.entity_id
_entity_poly.type
_entity_poly.pdbx_seq_one_letter_code
_entity_poly.pdbx_strand_id
1 'polypeptide(L)'
;ADRVVAEVGGPFDVVLGCDVLAGVKHGTKHYRQMLRLVSVLLHETGSALFTWVPRCGNDLRLLQRCVDEELPGWEATPLDHTLYDAAFVGDGCSVVHVQRGGCAVDLNGLD
;
A
#
# COMPACT_ATOMS: atom_id res chain seq x y z
N ALA A 1 -10.42 11.30 31.22
CA ALA A 1 -9.11 11.58 30.61
C ALA A 1 -9.32 11.52 29.11
N ASP A 2 -9.52 12.68 28.50
CA ASP A 2 -9.67 12.79 27.05
C ASP A 2 -8.42 12.23 26.40
N ARG A 3 -8.60 11.17 25.60
CA ARG A 3 -7.56 10.69 24.71
C ARG A 3 -7.28 11.80 23.71
N VAL A 4 -6.10 12.40 23.80
CA VAL A 4 -5.53 13.17 22.69
C VAL A 4 -5.47 12.22 21.50
N VAL A 5 -6.41 12.38 20.57
CA VAL A 5 -6.34 11.76 19.25
C VAL A 5 -5.14 12.44 18.60
N ALA A 6 -3.99 11.76 18.56
CA ALA A 6 -2.84 12.25 17.81
C ALA A 6 -3.32 12.58 16.39
N GLU A 7 -2.97 13.75 15.86
CA GLU A 7 -3.21 14.08 14.46
C GLU A 7 -2.62 12.95 13.61
N VAL A 8 -3.50 12.13 13.02
CA VAL A 8 -3.09 10.94 12.29
C VAL A 8 -2.72 11.39 10.88
N GLY A 9 -1.51 11.91 10.70
CA GLY A 9 -1.02 12.30 9.39
C GLY A 9 0.47 12.62 9.40
N GLY A 10 1.23 11.93 8.58
CA GLY A 10 2.58 12.34 8.22
C GLY A 10 2.58 13.43 7.13
N PRO A 11 3.75 13.96 6.77
CA PRO A 11 3.87 15.13 5.89
C PRO A 11 3.77 14.77 4.40
N PHE A 12 3.56 13.51 4.04
CA PHE A 12 3.65 13.05 2.65
C PHE A 12 2.27 12.73 2.07
N ASP A 13 1.95 13.31 0.93
CA ASP A 13 0.76 12.96 0.15
C ASP A 13 0.90 11.61 -0.55
N VAL A 14 2.13 11.24 -0.94
CA VAL A 14 2.41 10.01 -1.67
C VAL A 14 3.65 9.31 -1.10
N VAL A 15 3.52 8.00 -0.89
CA VAL A 15 4.65 7.09 -0.60
C VAL A 15 4.76 6.08 -1.72
N LEU A 16 5.94 6.00 -2.34
CA LEU A 16 6.24 5.02 -3.40
C LEU A 16 7.20 3.97 -2.85
N GLY A 17 6.95 2.70 -3.14
CA GLY A 17 7.89 1.62 -2.84
C GLY A 17 8.00 0.63 -3.98
N CYS A 18 9.22 0.35 -4.41
CA CYS A 18 9.51 -0.63 -5.45
C CYS A 18 10.10 -1.91 -4.85
N ASP A 19 9.56 -3.06 -5.22
CA ASP A 19 10.00 -4.41 -4.82
C ASP A 19 9.88 -4.67 -3.30
N VAL A 20 9.28 -3.75 -2.55
CA VAL A 20 9.10 -3.83 -1.09
C VAL A 20 8.11 -4.92 -0.68
N LEU A 21 7.23 -5.32 -1.61
CA LEU A 21 6.25 -6.37 -1.41
C LEU A 21 6.54 -7.66 -2.18
N ALA A 22 7.69 -7.77 -2.85
CA ALA A 22 8.01 -8.90 -3.73
C ALA A 22 8.27 -10.24 -3.02
N GLY A 23 7.86 -10.37 -1.75
CA GLY A 23 7.91 -11.62 -1.03
C GLY A 23 9.32 -12.17 -0.84
N VAL A 24 10.35 -11.32 -0.73
CA VAL A 24 11.77 -11.73 -0.58
C VAL A 24 12.04 -12.59 0.67
N LYS A 25 11.07 -12.68 1.59
CA LYS A 25 11.07 -13.56 2.75
C LYS A 25 9.71 -14.22 2.92
N HIS A 26 9.71 -15.44 3.48
CA HIS A 26 8.47 -16.11 3.87
C HIS A 26 7.78 -15.37 5.02
N GLY A 27 6.44 -15.46 5.04
CA GLY A 27 5.60 -14.86 6.06
C GLY A 27 5.31 -13.38 5.79
N THR A 28 4.80 -12.69 6.81
CA THR A 28 4.19 -11.36 6.63
C THR A 28 4.80 -10.25 7.47
N LYS A 29 5.96 -10.51 8.11
CA LYS A 29 6.59 -9.54 9.01
C LYS A 29 6.97 -8.25 8.28
N HIS A 30 7.49 -8.35 7.07
CA HIS A 30 7.87 -7.19 6.26
C HIS A 30 6.66 -6.35 5.86
N TYR A 31 5.52 -6.96 5.51
CA TYR A 31 4.28 -6.24 5.26
C TYR A 31 3.87 -5.39 6.45
N ARG A 32 3.84 -5.99 7.65
CA ARG A 32 3.43 -5.26 8.86
C ARG A 32 4.35 -4.08 9.18
N GLN A 33 5.66 -4.26 9.05
CA GLN A 33 6.63 -3.18 9.29
C GLN A 33 6.47 -2.04 8.27
N MET A 34 6.27 -2.39 6.99
CA MET A 34 6.04 -1.44 5.92
C MET A 34 4.74 -0.66 6.17
N LEU A 35 3.62 -1.36 6.43
CA LEU A 35 2.31 -0.75 6.65
C LEU A 35 2.31 0.23 7.83
N ARG A 36 2.99 -0.12 8.93
CA ARG A 36 3.16 0.78 10.09
C ARG A 36 3.98 2.03 9.74
N LEU A 37 5.00 1.89 8.90
CA LEU A 37 5.78 3.04 8.46
C LEU A 37 4.93 3.96 7.57
N VAL A 38 4.17 3.37 6.64
CA VAL A 38 3.26 4.10 5.75
C VAL A 38 2.23 4.92 6.51
N SER A 39 1.62 4.36 7.56
CA SER A 39 0.60 5.08 8.31
C SER A 39 1.14 6.26 9.11
N VAL A 40 2.43 6.26 9.43
CA VAL A 40 3.12 7.38 10.08
C VAL A 40 3.58 8.42 9.05
N LEU A 41 3.94 8.00 7.84
CA LEU A 41 4.44 8.89 6.79
C LEU A 41 3.34 9.60 6.01
N LEU A 42 2.21 8.94 5.79
CA LEU A 42 1.15 9.47 4.94
C LEU A 42 0.29 10.51 5.66
N HIS A 43 0.02 11.59 4.94
CA HIS A 43 -1.07 12.51 5.22
C HIS A 43 -2.41 11.73 5.29
N GLU A 44 -3.42 12.33 5.90
CA GLU A 44 -4.72 11.69 6.09
C GLU A 44 -5.38 11.21 4.79
N THR A 45 -5.22 11.99 3.72
CA THR A 45 -5.70 11.67 2.37
C THR A 45 -4.61 11.08 1.47
N GLY A 46 -3.47 10.71 2.06
CA GLY A 46 -2.30 10.28 1.31
C GLY A 46 -2.47 8.88 0.72
N SER A 47 -1.69 8.60 -0.33
CA SER A 47 -1.70 7.34 -1.06
C SER A 47 -0.34 6.64 -0.99
N ALA A 48 -0.35 5.33 -0.75
CA ALA A 48 0.83 4.51 -0.91
C ALA A 48 0.72 3.62 -2.15
N LEU A 49 1.74 3.64 -3.01
CA LEU A 49 1.80 2.83 -4.22
C LEU A 49 3.00 1.91 -4.15
N PHE A 50 2.76 0.61 -4.22
CA PHE A 50 3.79 -0.40 -4.14
C PHE A 50 3.81 -1.28 -5.37
N THR A 51 4.99 -1.50 -5.95
CA THR A 51 5.11 -2.59 -6.91
C THR A 51 5.01 -3.92 -6.18
N TRP A 52 4.27 -4.85 -6.79
CA TRP A 52 3.90 -6.14 -6.25
C TRP A 52 4.29 -7.22 -7.24
N VAL A 53 5.08 -8.19 -6.78
CA VAL A 53 5.39 -9.40 -7.53
C VAL A 53 5.14 -10.59 -6.59
N PRO A 54 4.15 -11.46 -6.87
CA PRO A 54 3.83 -12.57 -5.99
C PRO A 54 4.97 -13.61 -6.02
N ARG A 55 5.73 -13.73 -4.92
CA ARG A 55 6.83 -14.71 -4.76
C ARG A 55 6.82 -15.33 -3.36
N CYS A 56 7.48 -16.48 -3.22
CA CYS A 56 7.68 -17.19 -1.94
C CYS A 56 6.38 -17.52 -1.17
N GLY A 57 5.30 -17.83 -1.90
CA GLY A 57 4.00 -18.15 -1.31
C GLY A 57 3.25 -16.95 -0.74
N ASN A 58 3.72 -15.73 -1.03
CA ASN A 58 3.00 -14.52 -0.71
C ASN A 58 1.99 -14.20 -1.83
N ASP A 59 0.73 -14.04 -1.43
CA ASP A 59 -0.34 -13.59 -2.30
C ASP A 59 -0.96 -12.29 -1.77
N LEU A 60 -1.86 -11.70 -2.57
CA LEU A 60 -2.57 -10.48 -2.21
C LEU A 60 -3.46 -10.67 -0.98
N ARG A 61 -3.98 -11.87 -0.72
CA ARG A 61 -4.85 -12.15 0.43
C ARG A 61 -4.08 -12.02 1.74
N LEU A 62 -2.82 -12.46 1.76
CA LEU A 62 -1.93 -12.29 2.91
C LEU A 62 -1.60 -10.81 3.16
N LEU A 63 -1.38 -10.03 2.11
CA LEU A 63 -1.19 -8.58 2.22
C LEU A 63 -2.46 -7.91 2.76
N GLN A 64 -3.62 -8.18 2.15
CA GLN A 64 -4.90 -7.61 2.59
C GLN A 64 -5.17 -7.91 4.06
N ARG A 65 -4.95 -9.16 4.49
CA ARG A 65 -5.08 -9.51 5.92
C ARG A 65 -4.17 -8.67 6.81
N CYS A 66 -2.93 -8.38 6.38
CA CYS A 66 -2.05 -7.50 7.16
C CYS A 66 -2.53 -6.06 7.19
N VAL A 67 -3.14 -5.57 6.11
CA VAL A 67 -3.77 -4.25 6.07
C VAL A 67 -4.93 -4.21 7.06
N ASP A 68 -5.82 -5.20 7.03
CA ASP A 68 -6.97 -5.27 7.95
C ASP A 68 -6.52 -5.32 9.43
N GLU A 69 -5.45 -6.06 9.72
CA GLU A 69 -4.89 -6.23 11.07
C GLU A 69 -4.15 -4.97 11.58
N GLU A 70 -3.31 -4.35 10.74
CA GLU A 70 -2.41 -3.27 11.16
C GLU A 70 -3.01 -1.88 10.96
N LEU A 71 -3.89 -1.73 9.97
CA LEU A 71 -4.47 -0.47 9.52
C LEU A 71 -6.01 -0.59 9.38
N PRO A 72 -6.76 -0.71 10.48
CA PRO A 72 -8.22 -0.80 10.42
C PRO A 72 -8.83 0.37 9.64
N GLY A 73 -9.69 0.07 8.67
CA GLY A 73 -10.33 1.06 7.81
C GLY A 73 -9.50 1.48 6.60
N TRP A 74 -8.36 0.84 6.33
CA TRP A 74 -7.60 1.01 5.10
C TRP A 74 -7.89 -0.12 4.12
N GLU A 75 -7.63 0.14 2.84
CA GLU A 75 -7.86 -0.80 1.75
C GLU A 75 -6.57 -0.98 0.93
N ALA A 76 -6.36 -2.19 0.39
CA ALA A 76 -5.32 -2.47 -0.58
C ALA A 76 -5.93 -2.97 -1.89
N THR A 77 -5.76 -2.20 -2.95
CA THR A 77 -6.36 -2.47 -4.25
C THR A 77 -5.27 -2.62 -5.30
N PRO A 78 -5.22 -3.74 -6.04
CA PRO A 78 -4.41 -3.83 -7.25
C PRO A 78 -4.91 -2.82 -8.26
N LEU A 79 -4.01 -1.96 -8.76
CA LEU A 79 -4.31 -1.09 -9.89
C LEU A 79 -4.32 -1.88 -11.18
N ASP A 80 -5.10 -1.41 -12.14
CA ASP A 80 -5.22 -2.07 -13.44
C ASP A 80 -3.86 -2.13 -14.14
N HIS A 81 -3.58 -3.31 -14.70
CA HIS A 81 -2.31 -3.67 -15.34
C HIS A 81 -2.11 -2.92 -16.66
N THR A 82 -3.21 -2.53 -17.31
CA THR A 82 -3.23 -1.76 -18.57
C THR A 82 -2.53 -0.40 -18.46
N LEU A 83 -2.40 0.16 -17.25
CA LEU A 83 -1.73 1.44 -17.02
C LEU A 83 -0.19 1.34 -16.99
N TYR A 84 0.39 0.14 -16.85
CA TYR A 84 1.81 -0.04 -16.51
C TYR A 84 2.58 -1.00 -17.42
N ASP A 85 1.93 -1.54 -18.47
CA ASP A 85 2.52 -2.51 -19.40
C ASP A 85 3.83 -2.02 -20.08
N ALA A 86 4.02 -0.71 -20.22
CA ALA A 86 5.24 -0.15 -20.80
C ALA A 86 6.45 -0.15 -19.83
N ALA A 87 6.21 -0.15 -18.51
CA ALA A 87 7.26 -0.04 -17.49
C ALA A 87 7.67 -1.38 -16.88
N PHE A 88 6.78 -2.38 -16.90
CA PHE A 88 7.00 -3.69 -16.26
C PHE A 88 6.84 -4.83 -17.26
N VAL A 89 7.73 -4.87 -18.25
CA VAL A 89 7.76 -5.92 -19.28
C VAL A 89 8.03 -7.29 -18.61
N GLY A 90 6.99 -8.12 -18.45
CA GLY A 90 7.13 -9.58 -18.53
C GLY A 90 6.84 -10.45 -17.29
N ASP A 91 6.77 -9.92 -16.07
CA ASP A 91 6.91 -10.78 -14.87
C ASP A 91 5.67 -10.92 -13.96
N GLY A 92 4.48 -10.52 -14.43
CA GLY A 92 3.27 -10.54 -13.59
C GLY A 92 3.34 -9.56 -12.41
N CYS A 93 4.07 -8.47 -12.61
CA CYS A 93 4.14 -7.34 -11.69
C CYS A 93 2.83 -6.56 -11.73
N SER A 94 2.34 -6.13 -10.58
CA SER A 94 1.21 -5.21 -10.44
C SER A 94 1.59 -4.05 -9.54
N VAL A 95 0.79 -2.99 -9.53
CA VAL A 95 0.89 -1.95 -8.50
C VAL A 95 -0.24 -2.16 -7.51
N VAL A 96 0.06 -2.17 -6.21
CA VAL A 96 -0.94 -2.16 -5.15
C VAL A 96 -1.02 -0.76 -4.58
N HIS A 97 -2.22 -0.19 -4.60
CA HIS A 97 -2.55 1.05 -3.95
C HIS A 97 -3.09 0.76 -2.55
N VAL A 98 -2.53 1.41 -1.54
CA VAL A 98 -2.93 1.32 -0.14
C VAL A 98 -3.34 2.72 0.34
N GLN A 99 -4.56 2.85 0.86
CA GLN A 99 -5.12 4.13 1.30
C GLN A 99 -6.15 3.95 2.41
N ARG A 100 -6.51 5.04 3.10
CA ARG A 100 -7.66 5.07 4.02
C ARG A 100 -8.96 4.93 3.23
N GLY A 101 -9.83 4.02 3.63
CA GLY A 101 -11.16 3.86 3.04
C GLY A 101 -12.00 5.13 3.16
N GLY A 102 -12.81 5.41 2.15
CA GLY A 102 -13.67 6.61 2.09
C GLY A 102 -12.96 7.90 1.67
N CYS A 103 -11.63 7.90 1.53
CA CYS A 103 -10.89 8.97 0.87
C CYS A 103 -10.66 8.58 -0.59
N ALA A 104 -11.57 8.94 -1.49
CA ALA A 104 -11.35 8.75 -2.92
C ALA A 104 -10.28 9.74 -3.40
N VAL A 105 -9.10 9.24 -3.78
CA VAL A 105 -8.10 10.02 -4.50
C VAL A 105 -8.41 9.89 -6.00
N ASP A 106 -8.71 11.00 -6.67
CA ASP A 106 -8.89 11.01 -8.12
C ASP A 106 -7.52 10.90 -8.81
N LEU A 107 -7.14 9.67 -9.13
CA LEU A 107 -5.90 9.38 -9.83
C LEU A 107 -5.92 9.84 -11.30
N ASN A 108 -7.10 10.14 -11.88
CA ASN A 108 -7.21 10.66 -13.24
C ASN A 108 -6.93 12.17 -13.34
N GLY A 109 -6.83 12.86 -12.20
CA GLY A 109 -6.47 14.27 -12.13
C GLY A 109 -4.95 14.52 -12.07
N LEU A 110 -4.12 13.49 -12.20
CA LEU A 110 -2.66 13.56 -12.11
C LEU A 110 -1.95 13.71 -13.47
N ASP A 111 -2.72 13.90 -14.56
CA ASP A 111 -2.20 14.19 -15.91
C ASP A 111 -1.75 15.65 -16.09
#